data_AF-A0A5S4FPV6-F1
#
_entry.id   AF-A0A5S4FPV6-F1
#
_cell.length_a   1.000
_cell.length_b   1.000
_cell.length_c   1.000
_cell.angle_alpha   90.00
_cell.angle_beta   90.00
_cell.angle_gamma   90.00
#
_symmetry.space_group_name_H-M   'P 1'
#
loop_
_entity.id
_entity.type
_entity.pdbx_description
1 polymer ?
#
loop_
_entity_poly.entity_id
_entity_poly.type
_entity_poly.pdbx_seq_one_letter_code
_entity_poly.pdbx_strand_id
1 'polypeptide(L)'
;MTTDHHDLTKLFAAGSCADRPVASPYQALRAMTVGGDVRLKALWAFVTLGIPLILKDGPRASDDVAAVCEADRSKMRRFLYAMHAYGLVDRDAAGRYGLTAMGQVLLPGEGSMWAEVGVTMAPLWQEAGERLPETICIGHPAILRDHVAPHALLTRDRQLATLFDMFMNGQSRAVADALADRDYSSVRTLAVAGGGARNVLDTILRAHPHLKGILVERSRVAEQAEHHHAEQEVADPVQVAYADMFSDLCPPADVIILPLVLHNHDDTDSRLLLAHVGDALRKAGPLARLWCIETLLPKPGVCTSAIDLDVRMMTLFADGQERTLEQYQELMRLAGLDIIATEALPADQTLMIAQPAA
;
A
#
# COMPACT_ATOMS: atom_id res chain seq x y z
N MET A 1 -7.96 11.97 55.02
CA MET A 1 -7.14 12.62 53.98
C MET A 1 -6.47 11.51 53.19
N THR A 2 -7.17 11.01 52.19
CA THR A 2 -6.69 9.95 51.29
C THR A 2 -6.84 10.52 49.89
N THR A 3 -5.69 10.75 49.26
CA THR A 3 -5.55 11.32 47.93
C THR A 3 -6.00 10.30 46.89
N ASP A 4 -7.09 10.67 46.20
CA ASP A 4 -7.70 9.95 45.09
C ASP A 4 -6.77 10.02 43.86
N HIS A 5 -6.26 8.88 43.43
CA HIS A 5 -5.54 8.76 42.16
C HIS A 5 -6.56 8.91 41.02
N HIS A 6 -6.55 10.08 40.38
CA HIS A 6 -7.31 10.33 39.16
C HIS A 6 -6.91 9.31 38.08
N ASP A 7 -7.88 8.47 37.75
CA ASP A 7 -7.86 7.47 36.70
C ASP A 7 -7.75 8.15 35.31
N LEU A 8 -6.55 8.15 34.74
CA LEU A 8 -6.22 8.73 33.44
C LEU A 8 -6.81 7.95 32.24
N THR A 9 -7.53 6.84 32.47
CA THR A 9 -8.21 6.09 31.40
C THR A 9 -9.43 6.80 30.81
N LYS A 10 -9.92 7.89 31.42
CA LYS A 10 -11.11 8.63 30.95
C LYS A 10 -10.85 9.69 29.86
N LEU A 11 -9.60 9.92 29.47
CA LEU A 11 -9.26 10.86 28.39
C LEU A 11 -9.20 10.22 26.98
N PHE A 12 -9.34 8.89 26.88
CA PHE A 12 -9.46 8.15 25.62
C PHE A 12 -10.83 7.53 25.39
N ALA A 13 -11.88 8.05 26.03
CA ALA A 13 -13.25 7.83 25.60
C ALA A 13 -13.52 8.61 24.29
N ALA A 14 -12.78 8.25 23.24
CA ALA A 14 -13.19 8.44 21.86
C ALA A 14 -14.65 7.95 21.74
N GLY A 15 -15.49 8.74 21.07
CA GLY A 15 -16.91 8.49 20.91
C GLY A 15 -17.21 7.01 20.73
N SER A 16 -17.74 6.40 21.78
CA SER A 16 -17.95 4.97 21.82
C SER A 16 -18.94 4.61 20.73
N CYS A 17 -18.47 3.86 19.73
CA CYS A 17 -19.31 3.08 18.82
C CYS A 17 -19.95 1.88 19.56
N ALA A 18 -20.32 2.03 20.84
CA ALA A 18 -20.78 0.96 21.71
C ALA A 18 -22.31 0.78 21.72
N ASP A 19 -23.06 1.64 21.02
CA ASP A 19 -24.53 1.56 20.91
C ASP A 19 -25.02 1.52 19.45
N ARG A 20 -24.23 0.97 18.51
CA ARG A 20 -24.83 0.59 17.22
C ARG A 20 -25.57 -0.74 17.46
N PRO A 21 -26.90 -0.80 17.29
CA PRO A 21 -27.61 -2.08 17.33
C PRO A 21 -26.94 -3.03 16.34
N VAL A 22 -26.82 -4.31 16.71
CA VAL A 22 -26.35 -5.37 15.80
C VAL A 22 -27.15 -5.22 14.51
N ALA A 23 -26.49 -4.78 13.45
CA ALA A 23 -27.15 -4.45 12.20
C ALA A 23 -27.88 -5.70 11.72
N SER A 24 -29.17 -5.58 11.40
CA SER A 24 -29.86 -6.68 10.73
C SER A 24 -29.12 -7.04 9.43
N PRO A 25 -29.21 -8.26 8.91
CA PRO A 25 -28.56 -8.62 7.64
C PRO A 25 -28.83 -7.61 6.52
N TYR A 26 -30.05 -7.08 6.47
CA TYR A 26 -30.43 -6.02 5.54
C TYR A 26 -29.71 -4.68 5.78
N GLN A 27 -29.52 -4.28 7.05
CA GLN A 27 -28.74 -3.08 7.39
C GLN A 27 -27.25 -3.25 7.08
N ALA A 28 -26.68 -4.44 7.31
CA ALA A 28 -25.31 -4.75 6.94
C ALA A 28 -25.10 -4.66 5.42
N LEU A 29 -25.99 -5.27 4.62
CA LEU A 29 -25.94 -5.18 3.15
C LEU A 29 -26.19 -3.75 2.65
N ARG A 30 -27.08 -2.97 3.29
CA ARG A 30 -27.25 -1.54 2.97
C ARG A 30 -26.00 -0.72 3.28
N ALA A 31 -25.27 -1.04 4.35
CA ALA A 31 -24.02 -0.36 4.68
C ALA A 31 -22.93 -0.65 3.64
N MET A 32 -22.85 -1.88 3.13
CA MET A 32 -21.92 -2.23 2.03
C MET A 32 -22.29 -1.52 0.73
N THR A 33 -23.56 -1.60 0.31
CA THR A 33 -24.02 -1.08 -0.99
C THR A 33 -24.06 0.44 -1.06
N VAL A 34 -24.62 1.10 -0.04
CA VAL A 34 -24.80 2.57 -0.05
C VAL A 34 -23.65 3.27 0.66
N GLY A 35 -23.15 2.69 1.74
CA GLY A 35 -22.11 3.31 2.56
C GLY A 35 -20.76 3.35 1.85
N GLY A 36 -20.30 2.22 1.29
CA GLY A 36 -18.98 2.12 0.66
C GLY A 36 -18.85 3.02 -0.57
N ASP A 37 -19.71 2.81 -1.57
CA ASP A 37 -19.66 3.52 -2.85
C ASP A 37 -19.83 5.04 -2.70
N VAL A 38 -20.86 5.49 -1.98
CA VAL A 38 -21.14 6.93 -1.83
C VAL A 38 -20.05 7.63 -1.04
N ARG A 39 -19.47 6.99 -0.02
CA ARG A 39 -18.40 7.60 0.78
C ARG A 39 -17.11 7.68 -0.01
N LEU A 40 -16.76 6.66 -0.79
CA LEU A 40 -15.60 6.71 -1.68
C LEU A 40 -15.74 7.85 -2.71
N LYS A 41 -16.90 7.97 -3.36
CA LYS A 41 -17.20 9.09 -4.29
C LYS A 41 -17.19 10.45 -3.62
N ALA A 42 -17.62 10.52 -2.36
CA ALA A 42 -17.53 11.75 -1.58
C ALA A 42 -16.07 12.09 -1.22
N LEU A 43 -15.25 11.08 -0.89
CA LEU A 43 -13.81 11.24 -0.66
C LEU A 43 -13.11 11.75 -1.92
N TRP A 44 -13.44 11.16 -3.07
CA TRP A 44 -13.01 11.61 -4.40
C TRP A 44 -13.36 13.08 -4.65
N ALA A 45 -14.62 13.46 -4.45
CA ALA A 45 -15.04 14.85 -4.60
C ALA A 45 -14.29 15.80 -3.64
N PHE A 46 -14.02 15.35 -2.41
CA PHE A 46 -13.29 16.14 -1.41
C PHE A 46 -11.86 16.45 -1.86
N VAL A 47 -11.14 15.43 -2.38
CA VAL A 47 -9.77 15.59 -2.87
C VAL A 47 -9.70 16.33 -4.21
N THR A 48 -10.62 16.04 -5.15
CA THR A 48 -10.63 16.63 -6.50
C THR A 48 -11.01 18.10 -6.49
N LEU A 49 -11.87 18.53 -5.56
CA LEU A 49 -12.18 19.95 -5.36
C LEU A 49 -11.07 20.71 -4.60
N GLY A 50 -9.98 20.03 -4.20
CA GLY A 50 -8.86 20.64 -3.49
C GLY A 50 -9.19 21.10 -2.07
N ILE A 51 -10.27 20.59 -1.47
CA ILE A 51 -10.74 21.05 -0.16
C ILE A 51 -9.71 20.84 0.96
N PRO A 52 -8.95 19.72 1.02
CA PRO A 52 -7.84 19.60 1.96
C PRO A 52 -6.87 20.79 1.90
N LEU A 53 -6.45 21.18 0.69
CA LEU A 53 -5.53 22.29 0.49
C LEU A 53 -6.13 23.64 0.90
N ILE A 54 -7.42 23.85 0.62
CA ILE A 54 -8.14 25.08 1.01
C ILE A 54 -8.18 25.23 2.53
N LEU A 55 -8.35 24.11 3.26
CA LEU A 55 -8.50 24.08 4.71
C LEU A 55 -7.19 23.87 5.47
N LYS A 56 -6.05 23.70 4.79
CA LYS A 56 -4.75 23.37 5.41
C LYS A 56 -4.29 24.40 6.45
N ASP A 57 -4.57 25.68 6.20
CA ASP A 57 -4.12 26.80 7.03
C ASP A 57 -5.16 27.20 8.11
N GLY A 58 -6.26 26.43 8.23
CA GLY A 58 -7.25 26.58 9.28
C GLY A 58 -8.71 26.63 8.80
N PRO A 59 -9.67 26.76 9.74
CA PRO A 59 -11.09 26.65 9.44
C PRO A 59 -11.63 27.78 8.55
N ARG A 60 -12.49 27.43 7.58
CA ARG A 60 -13.17 28.39 6.67
C ARG A 60 -14.68 28.21 6.63
N ALA A 61 -15.41 29.28 6.31
CA ALA A 61 -16.86 29.16 6.10
C ALA A 61 -17.15 28.36 4.82
N SER A 62 -18.27 27.64 4.78
CA SER A 62 -18.64 26.85 3.59
C SER A 62 -18.75 27.69 2.32
N ASP A 63 -19.17 28.93 2.47
CA ASP A 63 -19.33 29.88 1.37
C ASP A 63 -17.98 30.35 0.80
N ASP A 64 -16.94 30.43 1.63
CA ASP A 64 -15.58 30.76 1.20
C ASP A 64 -14.97 29.56 0.44
N VAL A 65 -15.16 28.35 0.97
CA VAL A 65 -14.74 27.12 0.27
C VAL A 65 -15.47 26.99 -1.07
N ALA A 66 -16.77 27.25 -1.11
CA ALA A 66 -17.55 27.24 -2.35
C ALA A 66 -17.03 28.25 -3.37
N ALA A 67 -16.67 29.46 -2.92
CA ALA A 67 -16.13 30.50 -3.80
C ALA A 67 -14.78 30.09 -4.41
N VAL A 68 -13.87 29.49 -3.62
CA VAL A 68 -12.57 29.02 -4.11
C VAL A 68 -12.71 27.84 -5.08
N CYS A 69 -13.64 26.91 -4.81
CA CYS A 69 -13.91 25.77 -5.69
C CYS A 69 -14.79 26.11 -6.91
N GLU A 70 -15.23 27.37 -7.08
CA GLU A 70 -16.24 27.78 -8.07
C GLU A 70 -17.53 26.92 -8.01
N ALA A 71 -17.91 26.51 -6.80
CA ALA A 71 -18.99 25.58 -6.55
C ALA A 71 -20.29 26.26 -6.09
N ASP A 72 -21.41 25.55 -6.26
CA ASP A 72 -22.71 25.96 -5.71
C ASP A 72 -22.67 25.98 -4.17
N ARG A 73 -23.03 27.14 -3.59
CA ARG A 73 -23.02 27.37 -2.13
C ARG A 73 -23.88 26.38 -1.34
N SER A 74 -25.08 26.08 -1.84
CA SER A 74 -26.01 25.16 -1.17
C SER A 74 -25.49 23.73 -1.19
N LYS A 75 -24.92 23.30 -2.32
CA LYS A 75 -24.31 21.97 -2.47
C LYS A 75 -23.06 21.85 -1.59
N MET A 76 -22.15 22.84 -1.62
CA MET A 76 -20.94 22.84 -0.78
C MET A 76 -21.27 22.78 0.71
N ARG A 77 -22.27 23.55 1.16
CA ARG A 77 -22.72 23.49 2.57
C ARG A 77 -23.19 22.09 2.97
N ARG A 78 -24.00 21.43 2.14
CA ARG A 78 -24.46 20.05 2.39
C ARG A 78 -23.30 19.05 2.34
N PHE A 79 -22.35 19.29 1.45
CA PHE A 79 -21.19 18.44 1.27
C PHE A 79 -20.25 18.51 2.47
N LEU A 80 -19.86 19.69 2.94
CA LEU A 80 -19.03 19.85 4.14
C LEU A 80 -19.73 19.33 5.41
N TYR A 81 -21.06 19.45 5.49
CA TYR A 81 -21.82 18.80 6.56
C TYR A 81 -21.69 17.27 6.53
N ALA A 82 -21.72 16.65 5.34
CA ALA A 82 -21.45 15.23 5.20
C ALA A 82 -19.99 14.87 5.55
N MET A 83 -19.01 15.69 5.13
CA MET A 83 -17.59 15.47 5.47
C MET A 83 -17.37 15.56 6.98
N HIS A 84 -18.12 16.43 7.67
CA HIS A 84 -18.12 16.49 9.13
C HIS A 84 -18.69 15.22 9.75
N ALA A 85 -19.83 14.73 9.25
CA ALA A 85 -20.42 13.47 9.70
C ALA A 85 -19.53 12.25 9.40
N TYR A 86 -18.68 12.32 8.38
CA TYR A 86 -17.68 11.29 8.07
C TYR A 86 -16.38 11.46 8.88
N GLY A 87 -16.23 12.53 9.65
CA GLY A 87 -15.07 12.79 10.49
C GLY A 87 -13.85 13.37 9.76
N LEU A 88 -14.01 13.84 8.52
CA LEU A 88 -12.92 14.44 7.72
C LEU A 88 -12.67 15.91 8.07
N VAL A 89 -13.71 16.60 8.50
CA VAL A 89 -13.64 17.99 8.98
C VAL A 89 -14.37 18.14 10.30
N ASP A 90 -13.95 19.09 11.12
CA ASP A 90 -14.70 19.53 12.29
C ASP A 90 -15.34 20.89 12.05
N ARG A 91 -16.46 21.16 12.73
CA ARG A 91 -17.21 22.41 12.60
C ARG A 91 -17.11 23.21 13.88
N ASP A 92 -16.49 24.39 13.82
CA ASP A 92 -16.32 25.26 14.98
C ASP A 92 -17.63 25.95 15.39
N ALA A 93 -17.60 26.64 16.55
CA ALA A 93 -18.76 27.37 17.08
C ALA A 93 -19.24 28.52 16.16
N ALA A 94 -18.37 29.04 15.29
CA ALA A 94 -18.71 30.04 14.28
C ALA A 94 -19.28 29.40 13.00
N GLY A 95 -19.39 28.07 12.95
CA GLY A 95 -19.93 27.31 11.84
C GLY A 95 -18.96 27.09 10.68
N ARG A 96 -17.66 27.35 10.88
CA ARG A 96 -16.59 27.12 9.89
C ARG A 96 -16.06 25.70 9.99
N TYR A 97 -15.51 25.19 8.89
CA TYR A 97 -14.99 23.83 8.79
C TYR A 97 -13.46 23.83 8.71
N GLY A 98 -12.79 23.00 9.52
CA GLY A 98 -11.35 22.75 9.47
C GLY A 98 -11.04 21.25 9.40
N LEU A 99 -9.85 20.87 8.94
CA LEU A 99 -9.47 19.45 8.84
C LEU A 99 -9.31 18.79 10.21
N THR A 100 -9.82 17.57 10.35
CA THR A 100 -9.47 16.68 11.47
C THR A 100 -8.12 16.00 11.21
N ALA A 101 -7.63 15.22 12.16
CA ALA A 101 -6.48 14.35 11.94
C ALA A 101 -6.67 13.40 10.73
N MET A 102 -7.87 12.85 10.55
CA MET A 102 -8.18 12.00 9.39
C MET A 102 -8.20 12.80 8.08
N GLY A 103 -8.76 14.02 8.09
CA GLY A 103 -8.75 14.90 6.92
C GLY A 103 -7.36 15.34 6.49
N GLN A 104 -6.42 15.47 7.43
CA GLN A 104 -5.03 15.86 7.15
C GLN A 104 -4.27 14.80 6.33
N VAL A 105 -4.61 13.50 6.47
CA VAL A 105 -3.97 12.43 5.68
C VAL A 105 -4.32 12.49 4.19
N LEU A 106 -5.35 13.29 3.81
CA LEU A 106 -5.75 13.56 2.42
C LEU A 106 -5.08 14.81 1.83
N LEU A 107 -4.15 15.45 2.54
CA LEU A 107 -3.32 16.49 1.94
C LEU A 107 -2.38 15.85 0.91
N PRO A 108 -2.27 16.40 -0.31
CA PRO A 108 -1.34 15.89 -1.30
C PRO A 108 0.10 15.90 -0.79
N GLY A 109 0.80 14.81 -1.03
CA GLY A 109 2.18 14.61 -0.58
C GLY A 109 2.58 13.16 -0.70
N GLU A 110 3.87 12.90 -0.54
CA GLU A 110 4.40 11.55 -0.58
C GLU A 110 3.78 10.70 0.54
N GLY A 111 3.18 9.58 0.14
CA GLY A 111 2.48 8.67 1.02
C GLY A 111 1.14 9.13 1.57
N SER A 112 0.52 10.14 0.96
CA SER A 112 -0.81 10.59 1.32
C SER A 112 -1.93 9.69 0.78
N MET A 113 -3.03 9.60 1.53
CA MET A 113 -4.26 8.94 1.07
C MET A 113 -4.89 9.64 -0.14
N TRP A 114 -4.48 10.88 -0.43
CA TRP A 114 -4.89 11.60 -1.65
C TRP A 114 -4.54 10.82 -2.92
N ALA A 115 -3.31 10.28 -2.99
CA ALA A 115 -2.84 9.52 -4.14
C ALA A 115 -3.59 8.19 -4.29
N GLU A 116 -3.83 7.49 -3.18
CA GLU A 116 -4.61 6.25 -3.17
C GLU A 116 -6.04 6.45 -3.68
N VAL A 117 -6.71 7.50 -3.20
CA VAL A 117 -8.06 7.85 -3.68
C VAL A 117 -8.03 8.16 -5.18
N GLY A 118 -7.00 8.86 -5.67
CA GLY A 118 -6.81 9.15 -7.08
C GLY A 118 -6.64 7.90 -7.94
N VAL A 119 -5.75 6.99 -7.55
CA VAL A 119 -5.54 5.70 -8.26
C VAL A 119 -6.79 4.85 -8.23
N THR A 120 -7.45 4.75 -7.07
CA THR A 120 -8.65 3.93 -6.90
C THR A 120 -9.79 4.43 -7.77
N MET A 121 -9.91 5.75 -7.96
CA MET A 121 -10.92 6.37 -8.82
C MET A 121 -10.51 6.48 -10.29
N ALA A 122 -9.31 6.03 -10.67
CA ALA A 122 -8.88 6.02 -12.05
C ALA A 122 -9.75 5.03 -12.88
N PRO A 123 -10.02 5.33 -14.17
CA PRO A 123 -10.96 4.55 -14.98
C PRO A 123 -10.70 3.03 -14.98
N LEU A 124 -9.43 2.63 -15.12
CA LEU A 124 -9.05 1.21 -15.12
C LEU A 124 -9.50 0.50 -13.83
N TRP A 125 -9.25 1.10 -12.67
CA TRP A 125 -9.56 0.50 -11.37
C TRP A 125 -11.05 0.43 -11.09
N GLN A 126 -11.80 1.46 -11.48
CA GLN A 126 -13.26 1.47 -11.32
C GLN A 126 -13.92 0.44 -12.26
N GLU A 127 -13.57 0.45 -13.54
CA GLU A 127 -14.15 -0.47 -14.52
C GLU A 127 -13.80 -1.94 -14.21
N ALA A 128 -12.57 -2.22 -13.74
CA ALA A 128 -12.18 -3.56 -13.31
C ALA A 128 -13.10 -4.10 -12.20
N GLY A 129 -13.41 -3.29 -11.19
CA GLY A 129 -14.34 -3.65 -10.13
C GLY A 129 -15.77 -3.86 -10.63
N GLU A 130 -16.26 -3.00 -11.53
CA GLU A 130 -17.60 -3.15 -12.15
C GLU A 130 -17.73 -4.44 -12.96
N ARG A 131 -16.61 -4.91 -13.55
CA ARG A 131 -16.54 -6.14 -14.37
C ARG A 131 -16.16 -7.39 -13.59
N LEU A 132 -16.13 -7.34 -12.25
CA LEU A 132 -15.87 -8.50 -11.41
C LEU A 132 -16.79 -9.71 -11.72
N PRO A 133 -18.12 -9.56 -11.94
CA PRO A 133 -18.98 -10.69 -12.30
C PRO A 133 -18.55 -11.37 -13.61
N GLU A 134 -18.13 -10.58 -14.61
CA GLU A 134 -17.62 -11.11 -15.89
C GLU A 134 -16.29 -11.84 -15.67
N THR A 135 -15.38 -11.24 -14.90
CA THR A 135 -14.07 -11.81 -14.52
C THR A 135 -14.21 -13.19 -13.89
N ILE A 136 -15.13 -13.33 -12.93
CA ILE A 136 -15.41 -14.62 -12.26
C ILE A 136 -15.90 -15.66 -13.27
N CYS A 137 -16.83 -15.29 -14.16
CA CYS A 137 -17.40 -16.23 -15.13
C CYS A 137 -16.39 -16.73 -16.15
N ILE A 138 -15.41 -15.91 -16.52
CA ILE A 138 -14.43 -16.25 -17.58
C ILE A 138 -13.11 -16.78 -17.00
N GLY A 139 -12.88 -16.64 -15.70
CA GLY A 139 -11.64 -17.06 -15.02
C GLY A 139 -10.42 -16.22 -15.40
N HIS A 140 -10.62 -14.98 -15.85
CA HIS A 140 -9.58 -14.05 -16.28
C HIS A 140 -10.07 -12.61 -16.11
N PRO A 141 -9.22 -11.63 -15.80
CA PRO A 141 -9.62 -10.22 -15.72
C PRO A 141 -10.32 -9.74 -16.99
N ALA A 142 -11.62 -9.47 -16.88
CA ALA A 142 -12.42 -9.04 -18.02
C ALA A 142 -11.94 -7.69 -18.60
N ILE A 143 -11.42 -6.83 -17.72
CA ILE A 143 -10.88 -5.52 -18.09
C ILE A 143 -9.74 -5.60 -19.13
N LEU A 144 -8.96 -6.70 -19.12
CA LEU A 144 -7.82 -6.88 -20.02
C LEU A 144 -8.21 -7.23 -21.46
N ARG A 145 -9.51 -7.39 -21.74
CA ARG A 145 -10.02 -7.49 -23.12
C ARG A 145 -9.91 -6.16 -23.87
N ASP A 146 -10.10 -5.06 -23.15
CA ASP A 146 -10.21 -3.71 -23.70
C ASP A 146 -9.05 -2.81 -23.26
N HIS A 147 -8.36 -3.17 -22.18
CA HIS A 147 -7.25 -2.43 -21.60
C HIS A 147 -5.97 -3.26 -21.50
N VAL A 148 -4.85 -2.58 -21.28
CA VAL A 148 -3.59 -3.23 -20.91
C VAL A 148 -3.51 -3.42 -19.40
N ALA A 149 -2.66 -4.35 -18.95
CA ALA A 149 -2.39 -4.56 -17.53
C ALA A 149 -1.92 -3.26 -16.83
N PRO A 150 -2.19 -3.07 -15.52
CA PRO A 150 -1.85 -1.85 -14.79
C PRO A 150 -0.42 -1.35 -15.04
N HIS A 151 0.58 -2.22 -14.94
CA HIS A 151 1.99 -1.88 -15.20
C HIS A 151 2.24 -1.30 -16.60
N ALA A 152 1.58 -1.84 -17.63
CA ALA A 152 1.69 -1.34 -18.99
C ALA A 152 0.93 -0.01 -19.20
N LEU A 153 -0.12 0.25 -18.41
CA LEU A 153 -0.81 1.54 -18.40
C LEU A 153 0.05 2.63 -17.73
N LEU A 154 0.64 2.34 -16.57
CA LEU A 154 1.54 3.25 -15.85
C LEU A 154 2.78 3.62 -16.70
N THR A 155 3.19 2.72 -17.59
CA THR A 155 4.22 2.96 -18.61
C THR A 155 3.77 4.00 -19.67
N ARG A 156 2.47 4.24 -19.86
CA ARG A 156 1.96 5.16 -20.90
C ARG A 156 1.45 6.48 -20.31
N ASP A 157 0.99 6.46 -19.07
CA ASP A 157 0.43 7.62 -18.38
C ASP A 157 1.34 8.04 -17.22
N ARG A 158 2.13 9.10 -17.45
CA ARG A 158 3.07 9.62 -16.44
C ARG A 158 2.36 10.19 -15.22
N GLN A 159 1.17 10.80 -15.38
CA GLN A 159 0.44 11.37 -14.25
C GLN A 159 -0.09 10.27 -13.35
N LEU A 160 -0.67 9.23 -13.94
CA LEU A 160 -1.13 8.07 -13.20
C LEU A 160 0.02 7.29 -12.58
N ALA A 161 1.17 7.18 -13.25
CA ALA A 161 2.40 6.62 -12.67
C ALA A 161 2.83 7.38 -11.41
N THR A 162 2.90 8.72 -11.47
CA THR A 162 3.25 9.53 -10.29
C THR A 162 2.26 9.33 -9.14
N LEU A 163 0.96 9.27 -9.42
CA LEU A 163 -0.06 8.96 -8.39
C LEU A 163 0.13 7.57 -7.80
N PHE A 164 0.39 6.58 -8.65
CA PHE A 164 0.64 5.20 -8.22
C PHE A 164 1.89 5.09 -7.36
N ASP A 165 2.99 5.73 -7.76
CA ASP A 165 4.24 5.75 -7.00
C ASP A 165 4.04 6.43 -5.64
N MET A 166 3.37 7.59 -5.59
CA MET A 166 3.03 8.26 -4.32
C MET A 166 2.20 7.38 -3.39
N PHE A 167 1.23 6.66 -3.94
CA PHE A 167 0.40 5.71 -3.21
C PHE A 167 1.24 4.53 -2.67
N MET A 168 2.03 3.88 -3.51
CA MET A 168 2.88 2.75 -3.12
C MET A 168 3.96 3.15 -2.11
N ASN A 169 4.53 4.35 -2.23
CA ASN A 169 5.46 4.90 -1.24
C ASN A 169 4.79 5.12 0.12
N GLY A 170 3.52 5.53 0.14
CA GLY A 170 2.75 5.63 1.39
C GLY A 170 2.53 4.32 2.08
N GLN A 171 2.06 3.32 1.33
CA GLN A 171 1.84 1.98 1.87
C GLN A 171 3.13 1.36 2.41
N SER A 172 4.25 1.57 1.70
CA SER A 172 5.54 0.98 2.07
C SER A 172 6.28 1.75 3.17
N ARG A 173 5.90 2.99 3.52
CA ARG A 173 6.68 3.81 4.46
C ARG A 173 6.78 3.22 5.86
N ALA A 174 5.66 2.84 6.45
CA ALA A 174 5.66 2.24 7.79
C ALA A 174 6.41 0.90 7.82
N VAL A 175 6.36 0.14 6.71
CA VAL A 175 7.11 -1.10 6.53
C VAL A 175 8.60 -0.82 6.38
N ALA A 176 8.98 0.18 5.57
CA ALA A 176 10.36 0.60 5.39
C ALA A 176 11.00 1.07 6.70
N ASP A 177 10.27 1.85 7.50
CA ASP A 177 10.71 2.29 8.84
C ASP A 177 10.90 1.08 9.77
N ALA A 178 9.94 0.15 9.81
CA ALA A 178 10.04 -1.06 10.62
C ALA A 178 11.20 -1.99 10.20
N LEU A 179 11.53 -2.04 8.91
CA LEU A 179 12.70 -2.77 8.41
C LEU A 179 13.99 -2.05 8.76
N ALA A 180 14.04 -0.72 8.65
CA ALA A 180 15.22 0.08 8.96
C ALA A 180 15.61 0.01 10.44
N ASP A 181 14.67 -0.21 11.36
CA ASP A 181 14.93 -0.37 12.79
C ASP A 181 15.57 -1.72 13.16
N ARG A 182 15.76 -2.64 12.20
CA ARG A 182 16.35 -3.97 12.44
C ARG A 182 17.87 -3.91 12.59
N ASP A 183 18.43 -4.97 13.17
CA ASP A 183 19.89 -5.12 13.31
C ASP A 183 20.52 -5.62 12.01
N TYR A 184 21.32 -4.76 11.37
CA TYR A 184 22.11 -5.07 10.18
C TYR A 184 23.62 -5.17 10.45
N SER A 185 24.04 -5.29 11.71
CA SER A 185 25.46 -5.28 12.11
C SER A 185 26.29 -6.38 11.43
N SER A 186 25.68 -7.54 11.17
CA SER A 186 26.30 -8.67 10.46
C SER A 186 26.06 -8.68 8.95
N VAL A 187 25.30 -7.71 8.42
CA VAL A 187 24.93 -7.63 7.00
C VAL A 187 25.90 -6.68 6.28
N ARG A 188 26.34 -7.05 5.08
CA ARG A 188 27.20 -6.21 4.22
C ARG A 188 26.52 -5.84 2.92
N THR A 189 25.79 -6.77 2.31
CA THR A 189 25.08 -6.55 1.06
C THR A 189 23.59 -6.81 1.25
N LEU A 190 22.77 -5.82 0.89
CA LEU A 190 21.32 -5.89 0.91
C LEU A 190 20.80 -5.70 -0.51
N ALA A 191 19.96 -6.62 -0.99
CA ALA A 191 19.23 -6.45 -2.24
C ALA A 191 17.73 -6.25 -1.98
N VAL A 192 17.08 -5.40 -2.75
CA VAL A 192 15.62 -5.29 -2.82
C VAL A 192 15.20 -5.61 -4.25
N ALA A 193 14.43 -6.68 -4.44
CA ALA A 193 13.96 -7.13 -5.74
C ALA A 193 12.48 -6.80 -5.92
N GLY A 194 12.13 -6.12 -7.02
CA GLY A 194 10.79 -5.56 -7.22
C GLY A 194 10.48 -4.37 -6.30
N GLY A 195 11.51 -3.58 -5.97
CA GLY A 195 11.41 -2.49 -4.98
C GLY A 195 10.71 -1.22 -5.46
N GLY A 196 10.25 -1.16 -6.71
CA GLY A 196 9.60 0.03 -7.28
C GLY A 196 10.48 1.28 -7.14
N ALA A 197 9.94 2.33 -6.51
CA ALA A 197 10.58 3.63 -6.32
C ALA A 197 11.67 3.67 -5.23
N ARG A 198 12.34 2.55 -4.92
CA ARG A 198 13.48 2.42 -3.98
C ARG A 198 13.22 2.78 -2.51
N ASN A 199 12.02 3.22 -2.12
CA ASN A 199 11.71 3.72 -0.78
C ASN A 199 12.20 2.81 0.36
N VAL A 200 11.97 1.50 0.26
CA VAL A 200 12.44 0.52 1.24
C VAL A 200 13.97 0.48 1.32
N LEU A 201 14.65 0.39 0.17
CA LEU A 201 16.11 0.33 0.11
C LEU A 201 16.73 1.59 0.68
N ASP A 202 16.32 2.76 0.20
CA ASP A 202 16.93 4.03 0.58
C ASP A 202 16.71 4.34 2.07
N THR A 203 15.54 3.97 2.62
CA THR A 203 15.25 4.13 4.06
C THR A 203 16.18 3.28 4.92
N ILE A 204 16.41 2.02 4.55
CA ILE A 204 17.35 1.15 5.26
C ILE A 204 18.79 1.66 5.13
N LEU A 205 19.24 2.06 3.95
CA LEU A 205 20.62 2.53 3.73
C LEU A 205 20.92 3.84 4.45
N ARG A 206 19.94 4.74 4.59
CA ARG A 206 20.08 5.96 5.41
C ARG A 206 20.28 5.64 6.89
N ALA A 207 19.60 4.61 7.40
CA ALA A 207 19.75 4.16 8.78
C ALA A 207 21.04 3.36 9.01
N HIS A 208 21.53 2.66 7.97
CA HIS A 208 22.69 1.76 8.04
C HIS A 208 23.73 2.04 6.94
N PRO A 209 24.54 3.11 7.07
CA PRO A 209 25.46 3.55 6.02
C PRO A 209 26.59 2.56 5.68
N HIS A 210 26.80 1.51 6.47
CA HIS A 210 27.78 0.46 6.19
C HIS A 210 27.31 -0.57 5.16
N LEU A 211 26.02 -0.56 4.81
CA LEU A 211 25.43 -1.48 3.85
C LEU A 211 25.74 -1.08 2.41
N LYS A 212 25.96 -2.10 1.57
CA LYS A 212 25.92 -1.98 0.12
C LYS A 212 24.53 -2.37 -0.36
N GLY A 213 23.82 -1.41 -0.92
CA GLY A 213 22.46 -1.61 -1.44
C GLY A 213 22.45 -2.01 -2.91
N ILE A 214 21.59 -2.95 -3.26
CA ILE A 214 21.30 -3.35 -4.64
C ILE A 214 19.80 -3.26 -4.90
N LEU A 215 19.39 -2.43 -5.86
CA LEU A 215 18.03 -2.48 -6.39
C LEU A 215 18.01 -3.43 -7.59
N VAL A 216 17.11 -4.41 -7.58
CA VAL A 216 16.83 -5.29 -8.71
C VAL A 216 15.46 -4.94 -9.25
N GLU A 217 15.42 -4.24 -10.38
CA GLU A 217 14.20 -3.79 -11.03
C GLU A 217 14.32 -3.80 -12.55
N ARG A 218 13.17 -3.86 -13.22
CA ARG A 218 13.09 -3.74 -14.68
C ARG A 218 13.58 -2.35 -15.10
N SER A 219 14.29 -2.28 -16.23
CA SER A 219 15.06 -1.11 -16.67
C SER A 219 14.28 0.21 -16.56
N ARG A 220 13.02 0.22 -16.98
CA ARG A 220 12.18 1.42 -16.97
C ARG A 220 11.75 1.89 -15.58
N VAL A 221 11.47 0.96 -14.67
CA VAL A 221 11.10 1.29 -13.28
C VAL A 221 12.33 1.79 -12.53
N ALA A 222 13.49 1.17 -12.78
CA ALA A 222 14.77 1.61 -12.25
C ALA A 222 15.14 3.04 -12.72
N GLU A 223 14.96 3.38 -14.01
CA GLU A 223 15.17 4.75 -14.52
C GLU A 223 14.29 5.79 -13.82
N GLN A 224 13.01 5.46 -13.55
CA GLN A 224 12.10 6.34 -12.82
C GLN A 224 12.50 6.50 -11.36
N ALA A 225 12.98 5.43 -10.73
CA ALA A 225 13.47 5.48 -9.36
C ALA A 225 14.74 6.33 -9.24
N GLU A 226 15.65 6.25 -10.22
CA GLU A 226 16.83 7.10 -10.29
C GLU A 226 16.49 8.58 -10.48
N HIS A 227 15.52 8.91 -11.33
CA HIS A 227 15.09 10.29 -11.53
C HIS A 227 14.49 10.90 -10.27
N HIS A 228 13.60 10.19 -9.58
CA HIS A 228 13.03 10.68 -8.31
C HIS A 228 14.10 10.83 -7.22
N HIS A 229 15.08 9.92 -7.16
CA HIS A 229 16.16 9.98 -6.19
C HIS A 229 17.15 11.13 -6.46
N ALA A 230 17.46 11.42 -7.72
CA ALA A 230 18.32 12.54 -8.09
C ALA A 230 17.74 13.90 -7.64
N GLU A 231 16.42 14.02 -7.63
CA GLU A 231 15.72 15.21 -7.11
C GLU A 231 15.80 15.35 -5.58
N GLN A 232 16.17 14.29 -4.85
CA GLN A 232 16.26 14.27 -3.38
C GLN A 232 17.67 14.51 -2.80
N GLU A 233 18.69 14.78 -3.64
CA GLU A 233 20.08 15.12 -3.24
C GLU A 233 20.76 14.12 -2.25
N VAL A 234 20.37 12.84 -2.27
CA VAL A 234 20.97 11.81 -1.38
C VAL A 234 22.31 11.33 -1.95
N ALA A 235 23.38 11.38 -1.14
CA ALA A 235 24.72 10.91 -1.52
C ALA A 235 24.81 9.37 -1.66
N ASP A 236 25.55 8.89 -2.65
CA ASP A 236 25.37 7.55 -3.24
C ASP A 236 26.44 6.51 -2.86
N PRO A 237 26.05 5.44 -2.14
CA PRO A 237 26.73 4.14 -2.22
C PRO A 237 25.83 3.02 -2.81
N VAL A 238 24.74 3.35 -3.51
CA VAL A 238 23.77 2.38 -4.04
C VAL A 238 24.21 1.87 -5.41
N GLN A 239 24.43 0.56 -5.53
CA GLN A 239 24.64 -0.08 -6.81
C GLN A 239 23.29 -0.48 -7.40
N VAL A 240 22.76 0.28 -8.36
CA VAL A 240 21.56 -0.13 -9.09
C VAL A 240 21.93 -1.25 -10.07
N ALA A 241 21.26 -2.41 -9.94
CA ALA A 241 21.40 -3.52 -10.87
C ALA A 241 20.13 -3.61 -11.73
N TYR A 242 20.20 -3.12 -12.96
CA TYR A 242 19.12 -3.30 -13.93
C TYR A 242 19.03 -4.77 -14.31
N ALA A 243 17.96 -5.44 -13.88
CA ALA A 243 17.78 -6.87 -14.09
C ALA A 243 16.30 -7.22 -14.10
N ASP A 244 15.91 -8.05 -15.07
CA ASP A 244 14.63 -8.73 -15.05
C ASP A 244 14.77 -9.98 -14.17
N MET A 245 14.08 -9.98 -13.02
CA MET A 245 14.15 -11.07 -12.04
C MET A 245 13.69 -12.44 -12.57
N PHE A 246 13.03 -12.49 -13.72
CA PHE A 246 12.61 -13.73 -14.38
C PHE A 246 13.62 -14.27 -15.40
N SER A 247 14.48 -13.42 -15.97
CA SER A 247 15.48 -13.85 -16.97
C SER A 247 16.93 -13.69 -16.52
N ASP A 248 17.17 -12.79 -15.56
CA ASP A 248 18.49 -12.47 -15.04
C ASP A 248 18.68 -13.10 -13.65
N LEU A 249 19.92 -13.50 -13.37
CA LEU A 249 20.28 -14.00 -12.06
C LEU A 249 20.21 -12.89 -11.01
N CYS A 250 19.47 -13.13 -9.93
CA CYS A 250 19.47 -12.25 -8.77
C CYS A 250 20.90 -12.15 -8.20
N PRO A 251 21.43 -10.94 -7.95
CA PRO A 251 22.78 -10.76 -7.42
C PRO A 251 22.88 -11.37 -6.00
N PRO A 252 24.00 -12.04 -5.65
CA PRO A 252 24.20 -12.55 -4.30
C PRO A 252 24.20 -11.40 -3.27
N ALA A 253 23.38 -11.55 -2.23
CA ALA A 253 23.29 -10.61 -1.11
C ALA A 253 23.07 -11.36 0.21
N ASP A 254 23.53 -10.78 1.32
CA ASP A 254 23.33 -11.36 2.66
C ASP A 254 21.84 -11.31 3.05
N VAL A 255 21.12 -10.29 2.59
CA VAL A 255 19.66 -10.21 2.70
C VAL A 255 19.09 -9.83 1.35
N ILE A 256 18.08 -10.57 0.89
CA ILE A 256 17.27 -10.23 -0.29
C ILE A 256 15.85 -9.95 0.21
N ILE A 257 15.38 -8.72 0.06
CA ILE A 257 14.01 -8.31 0.35
C ILE A 257 13.18 -8.44 -0.93
N LEU A 258 12.01 -9.07 -0.81
CA LEU A 258 11.04 -9.24 -1.88
C LEU A 258 9.67 -8.72 -1.41
N PRO A 259 9.36 -7.41 -1.62
CA PRO A 259 8.16 -6.79 -1.09
C PRO A 259 7.01 -6.72 -2.10
N LEU A 260 5.89 -7.36 -1.79
CA LEU A 260 4.66 -7.37 -2.60
C LEU A 260 4.92 -7.73 -4.07
N VAL A 261 5.70 -8.79 -4.29
CA VAL A 261 6.04 -9.23 -5.65
C VAL A 261 5.29 -10.49 -6.02
N LEU A 262 5.33 -11.51 -5.17
CA LEU A 262 4.77 -12.83 -5.50
C LEU A 262 3.26 -12.78 -5.70
N HIS A 263 2.57 -11.83 -5.06
CA HIS A 263 1.13 -11.66 -5.24
C HIS A 263 0.73 -11.21 -6.66
N ASN A 264 1.66 -10.70 -7.48
CA ASN A 264 1.39 -10.31 -8.86
C ASN A 264 1.45 -11.48 -9.86
N HIS A 265 1.86 -12.66 -9.40
CA HIS A 265 2.26 -13.78 -10.25
C HIS A 265 1.58 -15.09 -9.83
N ASP A 266 1.43 -16.01 -10.80
CA ASP A 266 0.97 -17.36 -10.52
C ASP A 266 2.04 -18.17 -9.75
N ASP A 267 1.71 -19.40 -9.40
CA ASP A 267 2.63 -20.27 -8.68
C ASP A 267 3.84 -20.70 -9.52
N THR A 268 3.71 -20.75 -10.85
CA THR A 268 4.79 -21.15 -11.76
C THR A 268 5.88 -20.09 -11.80
N ASP A 269 5.50 -18.85 -12.07
CA ASP A 269 6.39 -17.69 -12.13
C ASP A 269 6.95 -17.35 -10.76
N SER A 270 6.12 -17.43 -9.70
CA SER A 270 6.58 -17.23 -8.33
C SER A 270 7.66 -18.25 -7.94
N ARG A 271 7.50 -19.52 -8.33
CA ARG A 271 8.54 -20.55 -8.10
C ARG A 271 9.83 -20.27 -8.86
N LEU A 272 9.74 -19.81 -10.11
CA LEU A 272 10.91 -19.47 -10.91
C LEU A 272 11.71 -18.35 -10.25
N LEU A 273 11.01 -17.28 -9.85
CA LEU A 273 11.59 -16.14 -9.13
C LEU A 273 12.24 -16.59 -7.82
N LEU A 274 11.53 -17.38 -7.00
CA LEU A 274 12.04 -17.91 -5.74
C LEU A 274 13.26 -18.82 -5.94
N ALA A 275 13.32 -19.59 -7.03
CA ALA A 275 14.49 -20.41 -7.35
C ALA A 275 15.73 -19.54 -7.65
N HIS A 276 15.56 -18.45 -8.43
CA HIS A 276 16.64 -17.49 -8.68
C HIS A 276 17.12 -16.82 -7.38
N VAL A 277 16.20 -16.45 -6.49
CA VAL A 277 16.53 -15.90 -5.17
C VAL A 277 17.28 -16.95 -4.34
N GLY A 278 16.82 -18.20 -4.32
CA GLY A 278 17.49 -19.30 -3.62
C GLY A 278 18.92 -19.52 -4.08
N ASP A 279 19.18 -19.46 -5.39
CA ASP A 279 20.53 -19.56 -5.95
C ASP A 279 21.42 -18.38 -5.55
N ALA A 280 20.88 -17.17 -5.49
CA ALA A 280 21.59 -15.98 -5.03
C ALA A 280 21.97 -16.09 -3.54
N LEU A 281 21.06 -16.56 -2.70
CA LEU A 281 21.31 -16.80 -1.26
C LEU A 281 22.40 -17.85 -1.05
N ARG A 282 22.35 -18.98 -1.78
CA ARG A 282 23.39 -20.02 -1.69
C ARG A 282 24.78 -19.49 -2.04
N LYS A 283 24.88 -18.60 -3.04
CA LYS A 283 26.13 -17.95 -3.43
C LYS A 283 26.63 -16.93 -2.41
N ALA A 284 25.72 -16.24 -1.72
CA ALA A 284 26.07 -15.26 -0.69
C ALA A 284 26.59 -15.94 0.59
N GLY A 285 26.00 -17.06 0.99
CA GLY A 285 26.52 -17.91 2.07
C GLY A 285 25.43 -18.43 3.01
N PRO A 286 25.81 -19.24 4.03
CA PRO A 286 24.86 -19.95 4.89
C PRO A 286 24.03 -19.04 5.81
N LEU A 287 24.48 -17.80 6.04
CA LEU A 287 23.76 -16.80 6.82
C LEU A 287 22.83 -15.92 5.97
N ALA A 288 22.83 -16.10 4.64
CA ALA A 288 21.98 -15.29 3.77
C ALA A 288 20.50 -15.61 3.96
N ARG A 289 19.63 -14.59 3.91
CA ARG A 289 18.19 -14.73 4.13
C ARG A 289 17.36 -14.03 3.06
N LEU A 290 16.23 -14.65 2.69
CA LEU A 290 15.14 -13.99 1.99
C LEU A 290 14.19 -13.38 3.01
N TRP A 291 13.84 -12.12 2.82
CA TRP A 291 12.80 -11.39 3.56
C TRP A 291 11.66 -11.11 2.58
N CYS A 292 10.71 -12.04 2.51
CA CYS A 292 9.55 -11.93 1.64
C CYS A 292 8.42 -11.24 2.41
N ILE A 293 7.87 -10.16 1.85
CA ILE A 293 6.86 -9.34 2.51
C ILE A 293 5.60 -9.38 1.66
N GLU A 294 4.52 -9.93 2.21
CA GLU A 294 3.26 -10.13 1.50
C GLU A 294 2.07 -9.85 2.42
N THR A 295 0.89 -9.65 1.84
CA THR A 295 -0.37 -9.56 2.59
C THR A 295 -0.99 -10.95 2.67
N LEU A 296 -1.05 -11.54 3.86
CA LEU A 296 -1.52 -12.93 3.98
C LEU A 296 -3.05 -13.00 4.02
N LEU A 297 -3.62 -13.93 3.25
CA LEU A 297 -5.02 -14.29 3.41
C LEU A 297 -5.29 -14.78 4.84
N PRO A 298 -6.37 -14.29 5.47
CA PRO A 298 -6.72 -14.71 6.82
C PRO A 298 -7.32 -16.12 6.80
N LYS A 299 -7.54 -16.68 7.99
CA LYS A 299 -8.25 -17.96 8.12
C LYS A 299 -9.67 -17.85 7.55
N PRO A 300 -10.25 -18.97 7.03
CA PRO A 300 -11.62 -18.98 6.50
C PRO A 300 -12.64 -18.35 7.47
N GLY A 301 -13.49 -17.47 6.93
CA GLY A 301 -14.54 -16.78 7.69
C GLY A 301 -14.10 -15.50 8.41
N VAL A 302 -12.82 -15.13 8.32
CA VAL A 302 -12.31 -13.85 8.85
C VAL A 302 -12.25 -12.83 7.71
N CYS A 303 -12.84 -11.66 7.91
CA CYS A 303 -12.83 -10.56 6.95
C CYS A 303 -11.75 -9.55 7.33
N THR A 304 -10.79 -9.33 6.43
CA THR A 304 -9.68 -8.37 6.58
C THR A 304 -9.46 -7.65 5.26
N SER A 305 -8.67 -6.57 5.27
CA SER A 305 -8.21 -5.84 4.08
C SER A 305 -7.57 -6.74 3.01
N ALA A 306 -6.95 -7.86 3.40
CA ALA A 306 -6.39 -8.86 2.50
C ALA A 306 -7.44 -9.51 1.58
N ILE A 307 -8.68 -9.68 2.04
CA ILE A 307 -9.77 -10.23 1.22
C ILE A 307 -10.18 -9.21 0.16
N ASP A 308 -10.28 -7.93 0.54
CA ASP A 308 -10.60 -6.85 -0.41
C ASP A 308 -9.48 -6.69 -1.44
N LEU A 309 -8.22 -6.84 -1.02
CA LEU A 309 -7.06 -6.82 -1.90
C LEU A 309 -7.07 -7.99 -2.88
N ASP A 310 -7.32 -9.22 -2.44
CA ASP A 310 -7.40 -10.39 -3.33
C ASP A 310 -8.49 -10.23 -4.39
N VAL A 311 -9.67 -9.71 -4.01
CA VAL A 311 -10.74 -9.38 -4.96
C VAL A 311 -10.29 -8.35 -5.99
N ARG A 312 -9.51 -7.35 -5.58
CA ARG A 312 -8.92 -6.37 -6.49
C ARG A 312 -7.88 -7.03 -7.41
N MET A 313 -7.02 -7.90 -6.88
CA MET A 313 -5.99 -8.60 -7.66
C MET A 313 -6.61 -9.45 -8.78
N MET A 314 -7.66 -10.22 -8.46
CA MET A 314 -8.43 -11.02 -9.43
C MET A 314 -8.96 -10.22 -10.63
N THR A 315 -9.24 -8.92 -10.45
CA THR A 315 -9.82 -8.07 -11.51
C THR A 315 -8.80 -7.30 -12.33
N LEU A 316 -7.56 -7.18 -11.86
CA LEU A 316 -6.54 -6.32 -12.46
C LEU A 316 -5.36 -7.10 -13.04
N PHE A 317 -5.06 -8.26 -12.47
CA PHE A 317 -3.89 -9.05 -12.81
C PHE A 317 -4.32 -10.44 -13.24
N ALA A 318 -3.87 -10.88 -14.41
CA ALA A 318 -4.23 -12.18 -14.97
C ALA A 318 -3.95 -13.33 -14.01
N ASP A 319 -2.81 -13.21 -13.33
CA ASP A 319 -2.19 -14.25 -12.52
C ASP A 319 -2.01 -13.80 -11.06
N GLY A 320 -2.55 -12.64 -10.69
CA GLY A 320 -2.38 -12.05 -9.37
C GLY A 320 -3.34 -12.65 -8.35
N GLN A 321 -2.84 -12.92 -7.15
CA GLN A 321 -3.58 -13.52 -6.04
C GLN A 321 -2.87 -13.26 -4.71
N GLU A 322 -3.65 -13.07 -3.65
CA GLU A 322 -3.14 -13.19 -2.30
C GLU A 322 -3.14 -14.67 -1.87
N ARG A 323 -2.25 -15.03 -0.95
CA ARG A 323 -2.09 -16.43 -0.52
C ARG A 323 -2.08 -16.54 1.00
N THR A 324 -2.48 -17.70 1.53
CA THR A 324 -2.31 -18.02 2.95
C THR A 324 -0.84 -18.31 3.25
N LEU A 325 -0.48 -18.32 4.54
CA LEU A 325 0.86 -18.73 4.97
C LEU A 325 1.22 -20.13 4.47
N GLU A 326 0.28 -21.08 4.53
CA GLU A 326 0.50 -22.46 4.12
C GLU A 326 0.79 -22.58 2.61
N GLN A 327 0.13 -21.75 1.80
CA GLN A 327 0.39 -21.68 0.36
C GLN A 327 1.79 -21.10 0.09
N TYR A 328 2.20 -20.02 0.78
CA TYR A 328 3.57 -19.50 0.67
C TYR A 328 4.63 -20.50 1.15
N GLN A 329 4.37 -21.21 2.24
CA GLN A 329 5.25 -22.28 2.73
C GLN A 329 5.47 -23.35 1.68
N GLU A 330 4.40 -23.85 1.06
CA GLU A 330 4.50 -24.85 0.01
C GLU A 330 5.22 -24.30 -1.24
N LEU A 331 4.90 -23.07 -1.63
CA LEU A 331 5.53 -22.39 -2.76
C LEU A 331 7.05 -22.25 -2.59
N MET A 332 7.49 -21.77 -1.42
CA MET A 332 8.91 -21.64 -1.07
C MET A 332 9.59 -23.01 -0.95
N ARG A 333 8.95 -23.99 -0.32
CA ARG A 333 9.48 -25.36 -0.19
C ARG A 333 9.72 -26.00 -1.55
N LEU A 334 8.77 -25.85 -2.48
CA LEU A 334 8.90 -26.34 -3.86
C LEU A 334 10.00 -25.62 -4.65
N ALA A 335 10.37 -24.39 -4.25
CA ALA A 335 11.51 -23.65 -4.78
C ALA A 335 12.84 -23.93 -4.05
N GLY A 336 12.85 -24.83 -3.05
CA GLY A 336 14.05 -25.18 -2.29
C GLY A 336 14.42 -24.15 -1.20
N LEU A 337 13.42 -23.45 -0.66
CA LEU A 337 13.54 -22.50 0.43
C LEU A 337 12.64 -22.93 1.61
N ASP A 338 13.10 -22.74 2.84
CA ASP A 338 12.32 -22.97 4.05
C ASP A 338 12.06 -21.65 4.77
N ILE A 339 10.78 -21.38 5.11
CA ILE A 339 10.40 -20.29 6.00
C ILE A 339 10.78 -20.67 7.44
N ILE A 340 11.64 -19.88 8.07
CA ILE A 340 12.15 -20.12 9.42
C ILE A 340 11.51 -19.21 10.48
N ALA A 341 10.91 -18.10 10.08
CA ALA A 341 10.19 -17.20 10.97
C ALA A 341 9.16 -16.36 10.20
N THR A 342 8.12 -15.92 10.91
CA THR A 342 7.14 -14.95 10.44
C THR A 342 6.93 -13.85 11.46
N GLU A 343 6.76 -12.61 10.99
CA GLU A 343 6.57 -11.43 11.82
C GLU A 343 5.49 -10.53 11.20
N ALA A 344 4.58 -10.01 12.03
CA ALA A 344 3.61 -9.01 11.57
C ALA A 344 4.31 -7.66 11.37
N LEU A 345 4.01 -7.00 10.26
CA LEU A 345 4.44 -5.65 9.93
C LEU A 345 3.25 -4.68 9.93
N PRO A 346 3.49 -3.35 9.93
CA PRO A 346 2.45 -2.37 9.68
C PRO A 346 1.70 -2.62 8.35
N ALA A 347 0.53 -1.97 8.21
CA ALA A 347 -0.31 -2.08 7.01
C ALA A 347 -0.77 -3.51 6.67
N ASP A 348 -1.03 -4.33 7.70
CA ASP A 348 -1.49 -5.72 7.59
C ASP A 348 -0.56 -6.66 6.79
N GLN A 349 0.70 -6.25 6.59
CA GLN A 349 1.71 -7.06 5.90
C GLN A 349 2.39 -8.04 6.85
N THR A 350 2.94 -9.13 6.30
CA THR A 350 3.72 -10.11 7.05
C THR A 350 5.10 -10.25 6.42
N LEU A 351 6.13 -10.18 7.26
CA LEU A 351 7.50 -10.57 6.91
C LEU A 351 7.66 -12.08 7.12
N MET A 352 7.96 -12.79 6.04
CA MET A 352 8.39 -14.18 6.03
C MET A 352 9.91 -14.24 5.83
N ILE A 353 10.62 -14.74 6.83
CA ILE A 353 12.08 -14.93 6.76
C ILE A 353 12.34 -16.36 6.30
N ALA A 354 13.01 -16.51 5.16
CA ALA A 354 13.34 -17.79 4.56
C ALA A 354 14.84 -17.96 4.30
N GLN A 355 15.28 -19.21 4.17
CA GLN A 355 16.65 -19.59 3.84
C GLN A 355 16.65 -20.77 2.83
N PRO A 356 17.76 -21.03 2.12
CA PRO A 356 17.90 -22.27 1.34
C PRO A 356 17.65 -23.51 2.20
N ALA A 357 16.85 -24.43 1.68
CA ALA A 357 16.61 -25.72 2.32
C ALA A 357 17.91 -26.54 2.43
N ALA A 358 18.01 -27.32 3.51
CA ALA A 358 19.21 -28.09 3.87
C ALA A 358 19.54 -29.25 2.92
#